data_AF-A0A953ELP2-F1
#
_entry.id   AF-A0A953ELP2-F1
#
_cell.length_a   1.000
_cell.length_b   1.000
_cell.length_c   1.000
_cell.angle_alpha   90.00
_cell.angle_beta   90.00
_cell.angle_gamma   90.00
#
_symmetry.space_group_name_H-M   'P 1'
#
loop_
_entity.id
_entity.type
_entity.pdbx_description
1 polymer ?
#
loop_
_entity_poly.entity_id
_entity_poly.type
_entity_poly.pdbx_seq_one_letter_code
_entity_poly.pdbx_strand_id
1 'polypeptide(L)'
;MTELVAIDLAGGPGFVDAVRRVWDSGDAVLPLDPRLPRSWSRNVLTALRPTAIIESDGSRRRLDGDPCEDGDAAVIATSGTTGMPKGVVLTHDALQFAAFASTTYLGVEADATWLACLPLHHIGGFSVIVRALVTGSGLVVHPRFDAADVELAALAGATHVSLVPTTLRRIDPSLFRRVLLGGSAIPDDRPANCVATYGMTESGAGVVYDGLPLNGVGLRIDHDGGISISGPTMLRCYRDGTDPLDSDGWYRTGDVGSVDPTTGRLTVAGRADDLIISGGENVWPDPVERLLTADARVAEAAVVGRPHAEWGQQVTAVIVPTDPDDLPPLEALRDLVRAELPAWCAPGAVEFAPSLPRTPLGKLRRREI
;
A
#
# COMPACT_ATOMS: atom_id res chain seq x y z
N MET A 1 20.42 16.21 18.47
CA MET A 1 20.00 16.06 17.06
C MET A 1 19.48 14.65 16.93
N THR A 2 18.22 14.52 16.56
CA THR A 2 17.52 13.25 16.35
C THR A 2 18.24 12.42 15.29
N GLU A 3 18.64 11.19 15.61
CA GLU A 3 19.26 10.28 14.65
C GLU A 3 18.21 9.66 13.73
N LEU A 4 18.64 9.30 12.52
CA LEU A 4 17.91 8.37 11.67
C LEU A 4 18.63 7.03 11.71
N VAL A 5 18.00 6.04 12.34
CA VAL A 5 18.59 4.71 12.56
C VAL A 5 17.97 3.70 11.60
N ALA A 6 18.75 3.24 10.63
CA ALA A 6 18.35 2.14 9.77
C ALA A 6 18.29 0.81 10.55
N ILE A 7 17.29 -0.03 10.29
CA ILE A 7 17.12 -1.32 10.95
C ILE A 7 17.13 -2.43 9.88
N ASP A 8 18.20 -3.22 9.85
CA ASP A 8 18.40 -4.37 8.95
C ASP A 8 18.21 -5.71 9.67
N LEU A 9 17.16 -5.79 10.52
CA LEU A 9 16.79 -6.99 11.25
C LEU A 9 15.61 -7.70 10.59
N ALA A 10 15.59 -9.03 10.66
CA ALA A 10 14.40 -9.81 10.32
C ALA A 10 13.24 -9.48 11.27
N GLY A 11 12.01 -9.52 10.75
CA GLY A 11 10.80 -9.34 11.57
C GLY A 11 10.73 -10.36 12.70
N GLY A 12 10.45 -9.88 13.91
CA GLY A 12 10.42 -10.67 15.15
C GLY A 12 10.67 -9.80 16.38
N PRO A 13 10.85 -10.39 17.57
CA PRO A 13 11.05 -9.65 18.82
C PRO A 13 12.24 -8.68 18.76
N GLY A 14 13.37 -9.10 18.19
CA GLY A 14 14.56 -8.25 18.08
C GLY A 14 14.34 -6.98 17.24
N PHE A 15 13.53 -7.06 16.19
CA PHE A 15 13.14 -5.88 15.40
C PHE A 15 12.27 -4.93 16.22
N VAL A 16 11.27 -5.44 16.95
CA VAL A 16 10.39 -4.64 17.80
C VAL A 16 11.17 -3.95 18.92
N ASP A 17 12.08 -4.67 19.56
CA ASP A 17 12.95 -4.12 20.60
C ASP A 17 13.90 -3.05 20.06
N ALA A 18 14.39 -3.22 18.83
CA ALA A 18 15.19 -2.19 18.16
C ALA A 18 14.38 -0.91 17.90
N VAL A 19 13.15 -1.05 17.38
CA VAL A 19 12.24 0.10 17.16
C VAL A 19 11.96 0.83 18.48
N ARG A 20 11.62 0.10 19.55
CA ARG A 20 11.38 0.68 20.88
C ARG A 20 12.58 1.47 21.39
N ARG A 21 13.78 0.87 21.38
CA ARG A 21 14.99 1.55 21.88
C ARG A 21 15.33 2.83 21.11
N VAL A 22 15.11 2.81 19.78
CA VAL A 22 15.33 4.00 18.95
C VAL A 22 14.32 5.09 19.32
N TRP A 23 13.04 4.77 19.41
CA TRP A 23 12.01 5.72 19.84
C TRP A 23 12.16 6.22 21.27
N ASP A 24 12.56 5.36 22.22
CA ASP A 24 12.82 5.74 23.61
C ASP A 24 13.99 6.74 23.72
N SER A 25 14.89 6.75 22.73
CA SER A 25 15.99 7.71 22.63
C SER A 25 15.58 9.02 21.94
N GLY A 26 14.33 9.10 21.47
CA GLY A 26 13.82 10.22 20.67
C GLY A 26 14.27 10.20 19.21
N ASP A 27 14.81 9.08 18.72
CA ASP A 27 15.35 8.92 17.37
C ASP A 27 14.31 8.35 16.39
N ALA A 28 14.53 8.55 15.08
CA ALA A 28 13.67 8.04 14.03
C ALA A 28 14.18 6.71 13.46
N VAL A 29 13.26 5.80 13.07
CA VAL A 29 13.62 4.51 12.44
C VAL A 29 13.53 4.55 10.91
N LEU A 30 14.43 3.83 10.25
CA LEU A 30 14.35 3.50 8.81
C LEU A 30 14.38 1.97 8.64
N PRO A 31 13.23 1.28 8.60
CA PRO A 31 13.21 -0.15 8.41
C PRO A 31 13.68 -0.55 6.99
N LEU A 32 14.60 -1.51 6.91
CA LEU A 32 15.09 -2.07 5.65
C LEU A 32 14.49 -3.46 5.39
N ASP A 33 14.57 -3.94 4.14
CA ASP A 33 14.27 -5.34 3.84
C ASP A 33 15.56 -6.18 3.89
N PRO A 34 15.75 -7.05 4.90
CA PRO A 34 16.95 -7.88 4.99
C PRO A 34 17.00 -8.97 3.90
N ARG A 35 15.90 -9.19 3.17
CA ARG A 35 15.82 -10.17 2.08
C ARG A 35 16.27 -9.61 0.74
N LEU A 36 16.31 -8.28 0.61
CA LEU A 36 16.71 -7.65 -0.64
C LEU A 36 18.24 -7.74 -0.82
N PRO A 37 18.73 -7.77 -2.07
CA PRO A 37 20.16 -7.75 -2.33
C PRO A 37 20.83 -6.54 -1.66
N ARG A 38 22.06 -6.73 -1.17
CA ARG A 38 22.86 -5.67 -0.52
C ARG A 38 23.08 -4.43 -1.40
N SER A 39 22.92 -4.55 -2.72
CA SER A 39 22.93 -3.40 -3.65
C SER A 39 21.70 -2.50 -3.47
N TRP A 40 20.52 -3.09 -3.24
CA TRP A 40 19.29 -2.34 -3.02
C TRP A 40 19.30 -1.62 -1.67
N SER A 41 19.72 -2.31 -0.61
CA SER A 41 19.89 -1.67 0.71
C SER A 41 20.90 -0.52 0.63
N ARG A 42 22.01 -0.68 -0.12
CA ARG A 42 22.94 0.42 -0.40
C ARG A 42 22.27 1.60 -1.08
N ASN A 43 21.41 1.38 -2.08
CA ASN A 43 20.69 2.47 -2.74
C ASN A 43 19.79 3.24 -1.77
N VAL A 44 19.08 2.56 -0.86
CA VAL A 44 18.27 3.22 0.17
C VAL A 44 19.16 4.00 1.15
N LEU A 45 20.25 3.41 1.63
CA LEU A 45 21.18 4.09 2.55
C LEU A 45 21.80 5.33 1.90
N THR A 46 22.18 5.25 0.63
CA THR A 46 22.72 6.39 -0.13
C THR A 46 21.65 7.47 -0.34
N ALA A 47 20.41 7.09 -0.66
CA ALA A 47 19.34 8.04 -0.91
C ALA A 47 18.84 8.74 0.36
N LEU A 48 18.69 7.99 1.46
CA LEU A 48 18.03 8.48 2.68
C LEU A 48 19.00 8.88 3.79
N ARG A 49 20.29 8.57 3.61
CA ARG A 49 21.42 9.03 4.43
C ARG A 49 21.17 8.88 5.94
N PRO A 50 20.86 7.68 6.47
CA PRO A 50 20.71 7.48 7.91
C PRO A 50 22.03 7.69 8.65
N THR A 51 21.98 8.17 9.89
CA THR A 51 23.15 8.43 10.74
C THR A 51 23.70 7.17 11.41
N ALA A 52 22.91 6.10 11.49
CA ALA A 52 23.33 4.83 12.02
C ALA A 52 22.56 3.67 11.37
N ILE A 53 23.08 2.45 11.53
CA ILE A 53 22.40 1.21 11.17
C ILE A 53 22.53 0.19 12.30
N ILE A 54 21.45 -0.53 12.56
CA ILE A 54 21.42 -1.77 13.32
C ILE A 54 21.46 -2.91 12.30
N GLU A 55 22.57 -3.63 12.27
CA GLU A 55 22.85 -4.70 11.33
C GLU A 55 22.07 -5.98 11.69
N SER A 56 22.08 -6.96 10.79
CA SER A 56 21.37 -8.23 10.96
C SER A 56 21.77 -9.05 12.18
N ASP A 57 22.97 -8.82 12.74
CA ASP A 57 23.45 -9.45 13.98
C ASP A 57 23.10 -8.64 15.25
N GLY A 58 22.38 -7.53 15.10
CA GLY A 58 21.99 -6.61 16.17
C GLY A 58 23.06 -5.59 16.54
N SER A 59 24.25 -5.62 15.92
CA SER A 59 25.28 -4.62 16.16
C SER A 59 24.88 -3.26 15.58
N ARG A 60 25.22 -2.19 16.30
CA ARG A 60 24.97 -0.81 15.85
C ARG A 60 26.26 -0.22 15.27
N ARG A 61 26.17 0.38 14.10
CA ARG A 61 27.28 1.07 13.42
C ARG A 61 26.88 2.48 13.03
N ARG A 62 27.75 3.45 13.31
CA ARG A 62 27.57 4.85 12.88
C ARG A 62 27.81 4.97 11.37
N LEU A 63 27.04 5.81 10.72
CA LEU A 63 27.14 6.17 9.32
C LEU A 63 27.34 7.67 9.17
N ASP A 64 27.86 8.08 8.02
CA ASP A 64 27.93 9.48 7.61
C ASP A 64 26.61 9.86 6.94
N GLY A 65 25.64 10.26 7.76
CA GLY A 65 24.27 10.55 7.35
C GLY A 65 23.76 11.86 7.93
N ASP A 66 22.58 12.23 7.48
CA ASP A 66 21.92 13.46 7.91
C ASP A 66 20.93 13.14 9.04
N PRO A 67 20.88 13.97 10.10
CA PRO A 67 19.94 13.78 11.20
C PRO A 67 18.50 14.09 10.79
N CYS A 68 17.56 13.60 11.58
CA CYS A 68 16.14 13.94 11.51
C CYS A 68 15.81 15.17 12.37
N GLU A 69 14.57 15.65 12.26
CA GLU A 69 14.04 16.69 13.14
C GLU A 69 13.44 16.06 14.40
N ASP A 70 13.39 16.85 15.48
CA ASP A 70 12.80 16.41 16.73
C ASP A 70 11.30 16.10 16.52
N GLY A 71 10.87 14.91 16.94
CA GLY A 71 9.50 14.42 16.75
C GLY A 71 9.32 13.53 15.51
N ASP A 72 10.31 13.42 14.62
CA ASP A 72 10.32 12.41 13.56
C ASP A 72 10.37 11.00 14.17
N ALA A 73 9.48 10.10 13.76
CA ALA A 73 9.40 8.74 14.27
C ALA A 73 9.91 7.71 13.28
N ALA A 74 9.58 7.89 11.99
CA ALA A 74 9.93 6.93 10.97
C ALA A 74 10.19 7.59 9.62
N VAL A 75 11.16 7.07 8.88
CA VAL A 75 11.34 7.34 7.46
C VAL A 75 11.05 6.05 6.70
N ILE A 76 9.99 6.04 5.90
CA ILE A 76 9.61 4.87 5.10
C ILE A 76 9.98 5.09 3.64
N ALA A 77 10.77 4.17 3.08
CA ALA A 77 11.20 4.25 1.70
C ALA A 77 10.04 3.89 0.73
N THR A 78 9.82 4.74 -0.27
CA THR A 78 8.88 4.49 -1.37
C THR A 78 9.62 4.48 -2.71
N SER A 79 9.09 3.72 -3.68
CA SER A 79 9.59 3.73 -5.05
C SER A 79 9.23 5.07 -5.69
N GLY A 80 10.21 5.98 -5.79
CA GLY A 80 10.03 7.24 -6.50
C GLY A 80 9.79 7.01 -8.00
N THR A 81 9.08 7.92 -8.66
CA THR A 81 8.83 7.90 -10.10
C THR A 81 10.12 7.95 -10.94
N THR A 82 11.23 8.39 -10.34
CA THR A 82 12.57 8.52 -10.93
C THR A 82 13.44 7.27 -10.76
N GLY A 83 12.94 6.22 -10.09
CA GLY A 83 13.70 4.99 -9.78
C GLY A 83 14.58 5.07 -8.53
N MET A 84 14.84 6.27 -8.00
CA MET A 84 15.49 6.46 -6.70
C MET A 84 14.46 6.42 -5.55
N PRO A 85 14.76 5.76 -4.42
CA PRO A 85 13.87 5.74 -3.27
C PRO A 85 13.64 7.15 -2.71
N LYS A 86 12.38 7.50 -2.44
CA LYS A 86 12.02 8.68 -1.62
C LYS A 86 11.79 8.22 -0.18
N GLY A 87 12.17 9.05 0.79
CA GLY A 87 11.88 8.77 2.20
C GLY A 87 10.69 9.59 2.65
N VAL A 88 9.60 8.96 3.04
CA VAL A 88 8.45 9.64 3.64
C VAL A 88 8.72 9.80 5.13
N VAL A 89 8.77 11.03 5.63
CA VAL A 89 9.03 11.33 7.04
C VAL A 89 7.71 11.41 7.80
N LEU A 90 7.49 10.50 8.75
CA LEU A 90 6.31 10.44 9.61
C LEU A 90 6.71 10.75 11.05
N THR A 91 5.94 11.63 11.70
CA THR A 91 6.18 12.03 13.10
C THR A 91 5.55 11.05 14.08
N HIS A 92 5.99 11.12 15.35
CA HIS A 92 5.38 10.37 16.44
C HIS A 92 3.89 10.70 16.57
N ASP A 93 3.53 11.98 16.51
CA ASP A 93 2.15 12.45 16.60
C ASP A 93 1.29 11.90 15.45
N ALA A 94 1.81 11.90 14.22
CA ALA A 94 1.08 11.37 13.06
C ALA A 94 0.83 9.86 13.17
N LEU A 95 1.84 9.09 13.57
CA LEU A 95 1.73 7.65 13.77
C LEU A 95 0.82 7.30 14.95
N GLN A 96 0.89 8.07 16.04
CA GLN A 96 0.03 7.91 17.19
C GLN A 96 -1.43 8.20 16.85
N PHE A 97 -1.69 9.29 16.12
CA PHE A 97 -3.04 9.63 15.68
C PHE A 97 -3.59 8.55 14.74
N ALA A 98 -2.81 8.09 13.76
CA ALA A 98 -3.20 7.02 12.84
C ALA A 98 -3.56 5.73 13.60
N ALA A 99 -2.77 5.36 14.60
CA ALA A 99 -3.04 4.20 15.44
C ALA A 99 -4.36 4.32 16.21
N PHE A 100 -4.62 5.46 16.87
CA PHE A 100 -5.86 5.66 17.61
C PHE A 100 -7.09 5.77 16.71
N ALA A 101 -6.98 6.46 15.57
CA ALA A 101 -8.08 6.58 14.61
C ALA A 101 -8.50 5.20 14.05
N SER A 102 -7.52 4.38 13.68
CA SER A 102 -7.73 2.99 13.23
C SER A 102 -8.37 2.12 14.32
N THR A 103 -7.82 2.18 15.54
CA THR A 103 -8.28 1.41 16.71
C THR A 103 -9.73 1.76 17.07
N THR A 104 -10.06 3.05 17.04
CA THR A 104 -11.42 3.55 17.32
C THR A 104 -12.42 3.05 16.28
N TYR A 105 -12.09 3.14 14.99
CA TYR A 105 -12.97 2.67 13.92
C TYR A 105 -13.21 1.16 14.02
N LEU A 106 -12.16 0.39 14.30
CA LEU A 106 -12.23 -1.07 14.34
C LEU A 106 -12.91 -1.61 15.60
N GLY A 107 -13.06 -0.79 16.65
CA GLY A 107 -13.50 -1.24 17.97
C GLY A 107 -12.53 -2.25 18.56
N VAL A 108 -11.23 -1.95 18.51
CA VAL A 108 -10.19 -2.86 19.04
C VAL A 108 -10.28 -2.89 20.56
N GLU A 109 -10.55 -4.08 21.09
CA GLU A 109 -10.65 -4.35 22.53
C GLU A 109 -9.26 -4.60 23.16
N ALA A 110 -9.18 -4.55 24.48
CA ALA A 110 -7.93 -4.73 25.22
C ALA A 110 -7.30 -6.15 25.06
N ASP A 111 -8.11 -7.14 24.67
CA ASP A 111 -7.66 -8.51 24.39
C ASP A 111 -7.08 -8.70 22.97
N ALA A 112 -7.05 -7.63 22.17
CA ALA A 112 -6.58 -7.72 20.80
C ALA A 112 -5.09 -8.04 20.71
N THR A 113 -4.76 -8.96 19.81
CA THR A 113 -3.38 -9.29 19.44
C THR A 113 -3.24 -9.11 17.93
N TRP A 114 -2.38 -8.18 17.54
CA TRP A 114 -2.06 -7.89 16.15
C TRP A 114 -0.98 -8.83 15.61
N LEU A 115 -1.18 -9.33 14.40
CA LEU A 115 -0.18 -10.07 13.63
C LEU A 115 0.43 -9.19 12.55
N ALA A 116 1.73 -8.93 12.65
CA ALA A 116 2.53 -8.27 11.62
C ALA A 116 3.24 -9.32 10.76
N CYS A 117 2.68 -9.63 9.59
CA CYS A 117 3.24 -10.60 8.64
C CYS A 117 3.58 -10.01 7.26
N LEU A 118 3.23 -8.74 7.02
CA LEU A 118 3.64 -8.00 5.83
C LEU A 118 5.05 -7.42 6.00
N PRO A 119 5.76 -7.10 4.90
CA PRO A 119 7.10 -6.54 4.99
C PRO A 119 7.15 -5.24 5.80
N LEU A 120 8.07 -5.17 6.77
CA LEU A 120 8.15 -4.08 7.75
C LEU A 120 8.82 -2.79 7.23
N HIS A 121 9.46 -2.85 6.06
CA HIS A 121 9.98 -1.68 5.34
C HIS A 121 8.93 -0.93 4.52
N HIS A 122 7.69 -1.44 4.51
CA HIS A 122 6.54 -0.74 3.99
C HIS A 122 5.60 -0.34 5.12
N ILE A 123 4.95 0.81 4.98
CA ILE A 123 4.03 1.32 6.00
C ILE A 123 2.90 0.34 6.33
N GLY A 124 2.48 -0.48 5.36
CA GLY A 124 1.43 -1.48 5.55
C GLY A 124 1.78 -2.53 6.62
N GLY A 125 3.03 -3.01 6.63
CA GLY A 125 3.53 -3.91 7.68
C GLY A 125 3.93 -3.15 8.94
N PHE A 126 4.67 -2.05 8.78
CA PHE A 126 5.18 -1.26 9.92
C PHE A 126 4.05 -0.71 10.80
N SER A 127 2.95 -0.25 10.21
CA SER A 127 1.79 0.30 10.94
C SER A 127 1.12 -0.69 11.88
N VAL A 128 1.30 -2.01 11.68
CA VAL A 128 0.81 -3.03 12.62
C VAL A 128 1.59 -2.96 13.92
N ILE A 129 2.92 -2.85 13.83
CA ILE A 129 3.80 -2.67 14.99
C ILE A 129 3.47 -1.34 15.67
N VAL A 130 3.37 -0.25 14.91
CA VAL A 130 2.98 1.07 15.43
C VAL A 130 1.69 0.98 16.25
N ARG A 131 0.63 0.40 15.68
CA ARG A 131 -0.66 0.26 16.36
C ARG A 131 -0.53 -0.49 17.67
N ALA A 132 0.11 -1.66 17.67
CA ALA A 132 0.24 -2.45 18.88
C ALA A 132 1.08 -1.74 19.95
N LEU A 133 2.17 -1.06 19.55
CA LEU A 133 3.02 -0.32 20.49
C LEU A 133 2.31 0.90 21.08
N VAL A 134 1.61 1.69 20.27
CA VAL A 134 0.91 2.91 20.70
C VAL A 134 -0.28 2.59 21.60
N THR A 135 -1.04 1.53 21.28
CA THR A 135 -2.27 1.18 22.01
C THR A 135 -2.07 0.17 23.12
N GLY A 136 -0.87 -0.42 23.23
CA GLY A 136 -0.58 -1.47 24.20
C GLY A 136 -1.24 -2.82 23.90
N SER A 137 -1.77 -3.05 22.70
CA SER A 137 -2.28 -4.36 22.27
C SER A 137 -1.19 -5.43 22.20
N GLY A 138 -1.59 -6.70 22.24
CA GLY A 138 -0.70 -7.82 21.94
C GLY A 138 -0.12 -7.72 20.52
N LEU A 139 1.09 -8.26 20.32
CA LEU A 139 1.78 -8.23 19.04
C LEU A 139 2.53 -9.54 18.77
N VAL A 140 2.28 -10.12 17.60
CA VAL A 140 3.07 -11.20 17.01
C VAL A 140 3.68 -10.68 15.71
N VAL A 141 4.99 -10.89 15.51
CA VAL A 141 5.69 -10.40 14.31
C VAL A 141 6.36 -11.57 13.61
N HIS A 142 6.02 -11.76 12.34
CA HIS A 142 6.66 -12.76 11.48
C HIS A 142 7.69 -12.08 10.57
N PRO A 143 8.79 -12.77 10.22
CA PRO A 143 9.79 -12.23 9.31
C PRO A 143 9.28 -12.10 7.87
N ARG A 144 8.24 -12.87 7.51
CA ARG A 144 7.58 -12.85 6.21
C ARG A 144 6.16 -13.39 6.33
N PHE A 145 5.38 -13.20 5.28
CA PHE A 145 4.12 -13.91 5.13
C PHE A 145 4.39 -15.39 4.81
N ASP A 146 3.72 -16.25 5.56
CA ASP A 146 3.60 -17.69 5.32
C ASP A 146 2.20 -18.10 5.78
N ALA A 147 1.45 -18.80 4.94
CA ALA A 147 0.03 -19.06 5.20
C ALA A 147 -0.16 -19.95 6.44
N ALA A 148 0.64 -21.01 6.56
CA ALA A 148 0.54 -21.94 7.68
C ALA A 148 0.90 -21.25 9.01
N ASP A 149 1.96 -20.43 9.00
CA ASP A 149 2.36 -19.69 10.21
C ASP A 149 1.29 -18.65 10.60
N VAL A 150 0.69 -17.96 9.63
CA VAL A 150 -0.36 -16.97 9.87
C VAL A 150 -1.60 -17.60 10.50
N GLU A 151 -2.05 -18.75 9.99
CA GLU A 151 -3.17 -19.48 10.57
C GLU A 151 -2.83 -20.04 11.95
N LEU A 152 -1.61 -20.57 12.14
CA LEU A 152 -1.14 -21.02 13.45
C LEU A 152 -1.12 -19.88 14.47
N ALA A 153 -0.68 -18.68 14.07
CA ALA A 153 -0.70 -17.51 14.93
C ALA A 153 -2.13 -17.11 15.32
N ALA A 154 -3.08 -17.20 14.40
CA ALA A 154 -4.50 -16.96 14.69
C ALA A 154 -5.04 -17.96 15.72
N LEU A 155 -4.77 -19.26 15.51
CA LEU A 155 -5.14 -20.32 16.45
C LEU A 155 -4.45 -20.18 17.81
N ALA A 156 -3.27 -19.55 17.86
CA ALA A 156 -2.52 -19.23 19.07
C ALA A 156 -2.99 -17.92 19.75
N GLY A 157 -3.99 -17.22 19.21
CA GLY A 157 -4.62 -16.05 19.84
C GLY A 157 -4.41 -14.72 19.11
N ALA A 158 -3.78 -14.68 17.95
CA ALA A 158 -3.77 -13.47 17.12
C ALA A 158 -5.18 -13.19 16.58
N THR A 159 -5.73 -12.00 16.86
CA THR A 159 -7.11 -11.66 16.53
C THR A 159 -7.22 -10.67 15.38
N HIS A 160 -6.16 -9.91 15.08
CA HIS A 160 -6.18 -8.87 14.06
C HIS A 160 -4.97 -9.00 13.13
N VAL A 161 -5.17 -8.76 11.83
CA VAL A 161 -4.09 -8.82 10.84
C VAL A 161 -4.30 -7.78 9.73
N SER A 162 -3.21 -7.27 9.18
CA SER A 162 -3.23 -6.47 7.94
C SER A 162 -2.71 -7.32 6.78
N LEU A 163 -3.46 -7.38 5.69
CA LEU A 163 -3.19 -8.21 4.52
C LEU A 163 -3.37 -7.41 3.22
N VAL A 164 -2.84 -7.97 2.15
CA VAL A 164 -3.17 -7.58 0.78
C VAL A 164 -4.11 -8.64 0.17
N PRO A 165 -4.92 -8.30 -0.86
CA PRO A 165 -5.85 -9.24 -1.50
C PRO A 165 -5.22 -10.58 -1.93
N THR A 166 -3.99 -10.57 -2.42
CA THR A 166 -3.28 -11.78 -2.83
C THR A 166 -2.93 -12.71 -1.66
N THR A 167 -2.64 -12.15 -0.48
CA THR A 167 -2.36 -12.95 0.73
C THR A 167 -3.63 -13.41 1.42
N LEU A 168 -4.72 -12.62 1.33
CA LEU A 168 -6.04 -12.98 1.87
C LEU A 168 -6.56 -14.29 1.27
N ARG A 169 -6.39 -14.49 -0.05
CA ARG A 169 -6.84 -15.70 -0.76
C ARG A 169 -6.11 -16.98 -0.34
N ARG A 170 -5.06 -16.88 0.48
CA ARG A 170 -4.17 -18.00 0.83
C ARG A 170 -4.38 -18.53 2.24
N ILE A 171 -5.29 -17.93 3.01
CA ILE A 171 -5.60 -18.31 4.39
C ILE A 171 -7.11 -18.37 4.60
N ASP A 172 -7.55 -19.00 5.68
CA ASP A 172 -8.91 -18.81 6.20
C ASP A 172 -9.02 -17.48 6.99
N PRO A 173 -9.71 -16.46 6.44
CA PRO A 173 -9.86 -15.18 7.12
C PRO A 173 -10.78 -15.25 8.34
N SER A 174 -11.62 -16.28 8.47
CA SER A 174 -12.55 -16.43 9.60
C SER A 174 -11.84 -16.68 10.94
N LEU A 175 -10.57 -17.07 10.90
CA LEU A 175 -9.71 -17.24 12.08
C LEU A 175 -9.41 -15.91 12.79
N PHE A 176 -9.61 -14.77 12.12
CA PHE A 176 -9.36 -13.44 12.67
C PHE A 176 -10.67 -12.72 13.01
N ARG A 177 -10.64 -11.91 14.07
CA ARG A 177 -11.74 -10.99 14.43
C ARG A 177 -11.87 -9.88 13.38
N ARG A 178 -10.74 -9.32 12.94
CA ARG A 178 -10.68 -8.27 11.92
C ARG A 178 -9.49 -8.47 10.99
N VAL A 179 -9.72 -8.26 9.71
CA VAL A 179 -8.68 -8.22 8.68
C VAL A 179 -8.71 -6.85 8.02
N LEU A 180 -7.64 -6.07 8.14
CA LEU A 180 -7.47 -4.88 7.32
C LEU A 180 -6.92 -5.28 5.96
N LEU A 181 -7.61 -4.91 4.89
CA LEU A 181 -7.26 -5.25 3.52
C LEU A 181 -6.93 -3.99 2.74
N GLY A 182 -5.70 -3.87 2.21
CA GLY A 182 -5.23 -2.65 1.56
C GLY A 182 -4.11 -2.87 0.57
N GLY A 183 -3.58 -1.77 0.02
CA GLY A 183 -2.39 -1.77 -0.84
C GLY A 183 -2.61 -2.13 -2.31
N SER A 184 -3.81 -2.55 -2.69
CA SER A 184 -4.22 -2.77 -4.09
C SER A 184 -5.74 -2.71 -4.22
N ALA A 185 -6.26 -2.88 -5.45
CA ALA A 185 -7.69 -3.04 -5.71
C ALA A 185 -8.29 -4.12 -4.79
N ILE A 186 -9.39 -3.77 -4.14
CA ILE A 186 -10.05 -4.60 -3.13
C ILE A 186 -11.16 -5.42 -3.78
N PRO A 187 -11.24 -6.74 -3.52
CA PRO A 187 -12.33 -7.55 -4.02
C PRO A 187 -13.68 -7.15 -3.40
N ASP A 188 -14.73 -7.15 -4.23
CA ASP A 188 -16.09 -6.85 -3.81
C ASP A 188 -16.69 -7.99 -2.95
N ASP A 189 -16.30 -9.23 -3.22
CA ASP A 189 -16.74 -10.45 -2.52
C ASP A 189 -15.93 -10.77 -1.24
N ARG A 190 -15.39 -9.74 -0.58
CA ARG A 190 -14.58 -9.94 0.62
C ARG A 190 -15.40 -10.45 1.82
N PRO A 191 -14.80 -11.26 2.71
CA PRO A 191 -15.41 -11.68 3.98
C PRO A 191 -15.88 -10.51 4.84
N ALA A 192 -16.94 -10.70 5.64
CA ALA A 192 -17.54 -9.65 6.45
C ALA A 192 -16.62 -9.07 7.55
N ASN A 193 -15.61 -9.84 7.98
CA ASN A 193 -14.60 -9.37 8.93
C ASN A 193 -13.43 -8.62 8.25
N CYS A 194 -13.45 -8.50 6.92
CA CYS A 194 -12.48 -7.71 6.16
C CYS A 194 -12.93 -6.26 6.00
N VAL A 195 -12.08 -5.33 6.42
CA VAL A 195 -12.27 -3.89 6.24
C VAL A 195 -11.36 -3.43 5.10
N ALA A 196 -11.95 -2.86 4.05
CA ALA A 196 -11.19 -2.27 2.96
C ALA A 196 -10.52 -1.00 3.44
N THR A 197 -9.24 -0.81 3.10
CA THR A 197 -8.47 0.35 3.50
C THR A 197 -7.87 1.04 2.30
N TYR A 198 -8.01 2.36 2.26
CA TYR A 198 -7.37 3.24 1.29
C TYR A 198 -6.45 4.23 2.02
N GLY A 199 -5.28 4.43 1.45
CA GLY A 199 -4.21 5.26 1.98
C GLY A 199 -2.88 4.90 1.37
N MET A 200 -1.82 5.56 1.85
CA MET A 200 -0.48 5.50 1.29
C MET A 200 0.56 5.67 2.39
N THR A 201 1.83 5.68 2.00
CA THR A 201 2.93 5.92 2.94
C THR A 201 2.84 7.32 3.52
N GLU A 202 2.52 8.28 2.69
CA GLU A 202 2.40 9.70 2.99
C GLU A 202 1.27 9.99 3.99
N SER A 203 0.26 9.13 4.09
CA SER A 203 -0.83 9.26 5.06
C SER A 203 -0.65 8.43 6.33
N GLY A 204 0.51 7.79 6.52
CA GLY A 204 0.76 6.96 7.70
C GLY A 204 0.00 5.62 7.70
N ALA A 205 -0.26 5.04 6.51
CA ALA A 205 -1.11 3.87 6.22
C ALA A 205 -2.55 4.24 5.81
N GLY A 206 -3.48 3.30 5.98
CA GLY A 206 -4.88 3.47 5.59
C GLY A 206 -5.59 4.54 6.43
N VAL A 207 -6.26 5.47 5.77
CA VAL A 207 -6.97 6.61 6.36
C VAL A 207 -8.44 6.71 5.95
N VAL A 208 -8.87 5.87 5.00
CA VAL A 208 -10.27 5.73 4.57
C VAL A 208 -10.65 4.24 4.64
N TYR A 209 -11.61 3.89 5.49
CA TYR A 209 -12.01 2.50 5.78
C TYR A 209 -13.43 2.25 5.27
N ASP A 210 -13.58 1.21 4.44
CA ASP A 210 -14.79 0.92 3.67
C ASP A 210 -15.34 2.15 2.92
N GLY A 211 -14.45 3.00 2.42
CA GLY A 211 -14.80 4.23 1.71
C GLY A 211 -15.10 5.42 2.63
N LEU A 212 -15.14 5.27 3.95
CA LEU A 212 -15.36 6.39 4.87
C LEU A 212 -14.05 6.88 5.50
N PRO A 213 -13.77 8.19 5.53
CA PRO A 213 -12.58 8.71 6.19
C PRO A 213 -12.59 8.40 7.69
N LEU A 214 -11.42 8.11 8.26
CA LEU A 214 -11.26 7.98 9.70
C LEU A 214 -11.46 9.34 10.39
N ASN A 215 -11.71 9.31 11.70
CA ASN A 215 -11.89 10.53 12.48
C ASN A 215 -10.67 11.47 12.34
N GLY A 216 -10.93 12.73 12.01
CA GLY A 216 -9.91 13.77 11.80
C GLY A 216 -9.21 13.72 10.43
N VAL A 217 -9.60 12.79 9.55
CA VAL A 217 -9.12 12.75 8.16
C VAL A 217 -10.08 13.56 7.28
N GLY A 218 -9.53 14.54 6.57
CA GLY A 218 -10.22 15.23 5.50
C GLY A 218 -10.14 14.43 4.20
N LEU A 219 -11.24 14.40 3.46
CA LEU A 219 -11.34 13.79 2.14
C LEU A 219 -12.07 14.74 1.19
N ARG A 220 -11.47 15.01 0.02
CA ARG A 220 -12.05 15.86 -1.02
C ARG A 220 -11.78 15.27 -2.40
N ILE A 221 -12.74 15.48 -3.30
CA ILE A 221 -12.56 15.29 -4.74
C ILE A 221 -12.31 16.67 -5.37
N ASP A 222 -11.15 16.83 -5.99
CA ASP A 222 -10.76 18.04 -6.69
C ASP A 222 -11.53 18.19 -8.01
N HIS A 223 -11.49 19.39 -8.61
CA HIS A 223 -12.26 19.72 -9.82
C HIS A 223 -12.05 18.77 -11.01
N ASP A 224 -10.88 18.12 -11.07
CA ASP A 224 -10.50 17.17 -12.11
C ASP A 224 -10.70 15.70 -11.69
N GLY A 225 -11.41 15.46 -10.58
CA GLY A 225 -11.67 14.12 -10.03
C GLY A 225 -10.54 13.60 -9.13
N GLY A 226 -9.44 14.34 -8.97
CA GLY A 226 -8.33 13.94 -8.11
C GLY A 226 -8.75 13.78 -6.65
N ILE A 227 -8.28 12.72 -5.99
CA ILE A 227 -8.49 12.50 -4.56
C ILE A 227 -7.42 13.28 -3.78
N SER A 228 -7.88 14.14 -2.88
CA SER A 228 -7.03 14.85 -1.93
C SER A 228 -7.41 14.46 -0.50
N ILE A 229 -6.39 14.23 0.33
CA ILE A 229 -6.54 13.85 1.74
C ILE A 229 -5.80 14.84 2.64
N SER A 230 -6.30 15.05 3.85
CA SER A 230 -5.66 15.89 4.86
C SER A 230 -5.89 15.33 6.25
N GLY A 231 -5.15 15.83 7.22
CA GLY A 231 -5.35 15.50 8.63
C GLY A 231 -4.05 15.22 9.39
N PRO A 232 -4.14 14.89 10.68
CA PRO A 232 -2.97 14.75 11.54
C PRO A 232 -2.06 13.57 11.19
N THR A 233 -2.53 12.65 10.35
CA THR A 233 -1.77 11.45 9.93
C THR A 233 -0.79 11.72 8.80
N MET A 234 -0.83 12.91 8.19
CA MET A 234 -0.01 13.22 7.04
C MET A 234 1.47 13.27 7.40
N LEU A 235 2.30 12.90 6.43
CA LEU A 235 3.75 13.09 6.47
C LEU A 235 4.10 14.53 6.81
N ARG A 236 5.27 14.71 7.42
CA ARG A 236 5.85 16.04 7.62
C ARG A 236 6.43 16.56 6.31
N CYS A 237 7.23 15.74 5.65
CA CYS A 237 7.86 16.04 4.37
C CYS A 237 8.43 14.75 3.75
N TYR A 238 8.98 14.85 2.54
CA TYR A 238 9.95 13.88 2.05
C TYR A 238 11.34 14.18 2.61
N ARG A 239 12.20 13.16 2.62
CA ARG A 239 13.56 13.23 3.19
C ARG A 239 14.45 14.28 2.51
N ASP A 240 14.17 14.60 1.25
CA ASP A 240 14.84 15.67 0.49
C ASP A 240 14.37 17.09 0.88
N GLY A 241 13.47 17.22 1.86
CA GLY A 241 12.91 18.48 2.34
C GLY A 241 11.67 18.94 1.58
N THR A 242 11.24 18.21 0.54
CA THR A 242 10.02 18.55 -0.20
C THR A 242 8.80 18.35 0.67
N ASP A 243 8.01 19.40 0.89
CA ASP A 243 6.67 19.31 1.45
C ASP A 243 5.65 19.17 0.31
N PRO A 244 4.94 18.04 0.20
CA PRO A 244 3.92 17.85 -0.84
C PRO A 244 2.54 18.37 -0.46
N LEU A 245 2.35 18.90 0.75
CA LEU A 245 1.07 19.48 1.16
C LEU A 245 0.90 20.86 0.50
N ASP A 246 -0.33 21.17 0.10
CA ASP A 246 -0.66 22.53 -0.32
C ASP A 246 -0.75 23.49 0.88
N SER A 247 -0.96 24.78 0.61
CA SER A 247 -1.05 25.81 1.65
C SER A 247 -2.17 25.59 2.67
N ASP A 248 -3.15 24.75 2.33
CA ASP A 248 -4.29 24.41 3.17
C ASP A 248 -4.10 23.06 3.89
N GLY A 249 -2.93 22.42 3.74
CA GLY A 249 -2.58 21.15 4.36
C GLY A 249 -3.16 19.92 3.66
N TRP A 250 -3.55 20.02 2.40
CA TRP A 250 -4.03 18.89 1.61
C TRP A 250 -2.92 18.24 0.81
N TYR A 251 -2.91 16.91 0.86
CA TYR A 251 -2.07 16.07 0.03
C TYR A 251 -2.85 15.55 -1.16
N ARG A 252 -2.36 15.85 -2.35
CA ARG A 252 -2.91 15.33 -3.60
C ARG A 252 -2.33 13.95 -3.88
N THR A 253 -3.19 12.93 -3.86
CA THR A 253 -2.77 11.52 -3.86
C THR A 253 -2.22 11.03 -5.20
N GLY A 254 -2.62 11.69 -6.29
CA GLY A 254 -2.41 11.19 -7.66
C GLY A 254 -3.38 10.06 -8.03
N ASP A 255 -4.35 9.75 -7.17
CA ASP A 255 -5.46 8.85 -7.45
C ASP A 255 -6.70 9.67 -7.85
N VAL A 256 -7.60 9.07 -8.62
CA VAL A 256 -8.88 9.66 -9.04
C VAL A 256 -10.03 8.85 -8.46
N GLY A 257 -11.12 9.53 -8.13
CA GLY A 257 -12.30 8.87 -7.59
C GLY A 257 -13.49 9.80 -7.47
N SER A 258 -14.51 9.30 -6.76
CA SER A 258 -15.73 10.03 -6.47
C SER A 258 -16.17 9.76 -5.04
N VAL A 259 -16.90 10.71 -4.46
CA VAL A 259 -17.57 10.53 -3.18
C VAL A 259 -19.07 10.49 -3.42
N ASP A 260 -19.73 9.45 -2.93
CA ASP A 260 -21.18 9.36 -2.98
C ASP A 260 -21.79 10.45 -2.07
N PRO A 261 -22.64 11.34 -2.60
CA PRO A 261 -23.15 12.50 -1.85
C PRO A 261 -24.14 12.13 -0.74
N THR A 262 -24.69 10.92 -0.75
CA THR A 262 -25.68 10.46 0.24
C THR A 262 -25.00 9.76 1.41
N THR A 263 -24.00 8.94 1.11
CA THR A 263 -23.32 8.06 2.07
C THR A 263 -21.96 8.59 2.51
N GLY A 264 -21.37 9.52 1.75
CA GLY A 264 -20.02 10.04 1.97
C GLY A 264 -18.92 9.03 1.61
N ARG A 265 -19.25 7.91 0.94
CA ARG A 265 -18.28 6.86 0.63
C ARG A 265 -17.44 7.20 -0.60
N LEU A 266 -16.14 7.08 -0.45
CA LEU A 266 -15.14 7.14 -1.52
C LEU A 266 -15.18 5.87 -2.37
N THR A 267 -15.27 6.07 -3.67
CA THR A 267 -14.93 5.07 -4.68
C THR A 267 -13.67 5.52 -5.41
N VAL A 268 -12.60 4.71 -5.33
CA VAL A 268 -11.34 4.97 -6.04
C VAL A 268 -11.44 4.35 -7.43
N ALA A 269 -11.22 5.16 -8.46
CA ALA A 269 -11.26 4.75 -9.86
C ALA A 269 -9.89 4.25 -10.38
N GLY A 270 -8.79 4.76 -9.84
CA GLY A 270 -7.43 4.36 -10.22
C GLY A 270 -6.41 5.48 -10.06
N ARG A 271 -5.21 5.30 -10.62
CA ARG A 271 -4.13 6.31 -10.65
C ARG A 271 -4.29 7.25 -11.83
N ALA A 272 -4.20 8.56 -11.59
CA ALA A 272 -4.21 9.60 -12.63
C ALA A 272 -3.16 9.34 -13.73
N ASP A 273 -1.94 8.94 -13.34
CA ASP A 273 -0.85 8.64 -14.28
C ASP A 273 -1.08 7.36 -15.12
N ASP A 274 -2.01 6.49 -14.69
CA ASP A 274 -2.37 5.29 -15.42
C ASP A 274 -3.57 5.52 -16.35
N LEU A 275 -4.09 6.76 -16.42
CA LEU A 275 -5.17 7.13 -17.34
C LEU A 275 -4.75 6.87 -18.78
N ILE A 276 -5.57 6.12 -19.50
CA ILE A 276 -5.43 5.92 -20.94
C ILE A 276 -6.35 6.92 -21.63
N ILE A 277 -5.77 7.74 -22.52
CA ILE A 277 -6.54 8.68 -23.35
C ILE A 277 -6.61 8.10 -24.76
N SER A 278 -7.78 7.54 -25.11
CA SER A 278 -8.02 6.88 -26.40
C SER A 278 -9.09 7.63 -27.17
N GLY A 279 -8.72 8.27 -28.27
CA GLY A 279 -9.65 9.00 -29.13
C GLY A 279 -10.31 10.21 -28.46
N GLY A 280 -9.65 10.79 -27.45
CA GLY A 280 -10.20 11.88 -26.64
C GLY A 280 -11.03 11.42 -25.44
N GLU A 281 -11.25 10.11 -25.28
CA GLU A 281 -11.96 9.53 -24.15
C GLU A 281 -11.00 9.03 -23.06
N ASN A 282 -11.42 9.18 -21.82
CA ASN A 282 -10.67 8.78 -20.63
C ASN A 282 -11.03 7.35 -20.23
N VAL A 283 -10.04 6.45 -20.23
CA VAL A 283 -10.19 5.05 -19.84
C VAL A 283 -9.29 4.75 -18.64
N TRP A 284 -9.93 4.45 -17.52
CA TRP A 284 -9.24 3.99 -16.31
C TRP A 284 -8.98 2.48 -16.40
N PRO A 285 -7.74 2.00 -16.21
CA PRO A 285 -7.43 0.57 -16.26
C PRO A 285 -8.20 -0.28 -15.26
N ASP A 286 -8.26 0.14 -13.99
CA ASP A 286 -8.71 -0.73 -12.89
C ASP A 286 -10.19 -1.21 -13.06
N PRO A 287 -11.16 -0.36 -13.48
CA PRO A 287 -12.52 -0.82 -13.81
C PRO A 287 -12.54 -1.85 -14.94
N VAL A 288 -11.72 -1.68 -15.97
CA VAL A 288 -11.64 -2.61 -17.11
C VAL A 288 -11.03 -3.93 -16.64
N GLU A 289 -9.91 -3.90 -15.91
CA GLU A 289 -9.24 -5.08 -15.35
C GLU A 289 -10.18 -5.94 -14.47
N ARG A 290 -11.04 -5.29 -13.67
CA ARG A 290 -12.05 -5.97 -12.85
C ARG A 290 -13.06 -6.76 -13.68
N LEU A 291 -13.52 -6.19 -14.80
CA LEU A 291 -14.46 -6.87 -15.70
C LEU A 291 -13.78 -8.00 -16.47
N LEU A 292 -12.53 -7.80 -16.89
CA LEU A 292 -11.76 -8.83 -17.60
C LEU A 292 -11.50 -10.05 -16.71
N THR A 293 -11.23 -9.84 -15.42
CA THR A 293 -11.00 -10.93 -14.45
C THR A 293 -12.26 -11.71 -14.06
N ALA A 294 -13.43 -11.32 -14.57
CA ALA A 294 -14.65 -12.12 -14.45
C ALA A 294 -14.71 -13.30 -15.45
N ASP A 295 -13.89 -13.30 -16.51
CA ASP A 295 -13.75 -14.44 -17.42
C ASP A 295 -12.91 -15.55 -16.75
N ALA A 296 -13.44 -16.78 -16.69
CA ALA A 296 -12.75 -17.91 -16.05
C ALA A 296 -11.38 -18.25 -16.67
N ARG A 297 -11.14 -17.82 -17.92
CA ARG A 297 -9.85 -18.00 -18.62
C ARG A 297 -8.81 -16.96 -18.25
N VAL A 298 -9.18 -15.93 -17.47
CA VAL A 298 -8.29 -14.84 -17.06
C VAL A 298 -7.88 -15.02 -15.60
N ALA A 299 -6.63 -15.40 -15.36
CA ALA A 299 -6.08 -15.48 -14.00
C ALA A 299 -5.72 -14.09 -13.46
N GLU A 300 -5.10 -13.25 -14.31
CA GLU A 300 -4.79 -11.85 -14.01
C GLU A 300 -4.93 -11.00 -15.27
N ALA A 301 -5.29 -9.73 -15.10
CA ALA A 301 -5.33 -8.75 -16.19
C ALA A 301 -4.62 -7.45 -15.77
N ALA A 302 -3.90 -6.85 -16.72
CA ALA A 302 -3.42 -5.48 -16.66
C ALA A 302 -3.90 -4.75 -17.91
N VAL A 303 -4.44 -3.54 -17.77
CA VAL A 303 -4.87 -2.71 -18.88
C VAL A 303 -3.89 -1.54 -19.01
N VAL A 304 -3.34 -1.38 -20.20
CA VAL A 304 -2.34 -0.37 -20.53
C VAL A 304 -2.69 0.39 -21.80
N GLY A 305 -2.29 1.65 -21.87
CA GLY A 305 -2.40 2.46 -23.08
C GLY A 305 -1.19 2.24 -23.97
N ARG A 306 -1.36 1.55 -25.11
CA ARG A 306 -0.32 1.42 -26.14
C ARG A 306 -0.41 2.59 -27.12
N PRO A 307 0.70 3.18 -27.60
CA PRO A 307 0.63 4.23 -28.62
C PRO A 307 -0.14 3.78 -29.87
N HIS A 308 -1.05 4.62 -30.37
CA HIS A 308 -1.86 4.33 -31.54
C HIS A 308 -1.97 5.56 -32.46
N ALA A 309 -1.77 5.36 -33.77
CA ALA A 309 -1.67 6.46 -34.73
C ALA A 309 -2.97 7.29 -34.87
N GLU A 310 -4.13 6.65 -34.75
CA GLU A 310 -5.45 7.31 -34.90
C GLU A 310 -6.00 7.82 -33.57
N TRP A 311 -5.72 7.12 -32.47
CA TRP A 311 -6.40 7.33 -31.19
C TRP A 311 -5.50 7.98 -30.13
N GLY A 312 -4.22 8.21 -30.44
CA GLY A 312 -3.20 8.60 -29.48
C GLY A 312 -2.74 7.39 -28.65
N GLN A 313 -3.66 6.80 -27.90
CA GLN A 313 -3.48 5.51 -27.25
C GLN A 313 -4.61 4.54 -27.61
N GLN A 314 -4.28 3.26 -27.67
CA GLN A 314 -5.22 2.15 -27.75
C GLN A 314 -5.25 1.44 -26.40
N VAL A 315 -6.45 1.11 -25.91
CA VAL A 315 -6.63 0.30 -24.72
C VAL A 315 -6.22 -1.14 -25.03
N THR A 316 -5.17 -1.63 -24.36
CA THR A 316 -4.66 -3.00 -24.54
C THR A 316 -4.77 -3.77 -23.23
N ALA A 317 -5.39 -4.95 -23.29
CA ALA A 317 -5.45 -5.89 -22.17
C ALA A 317 -4.25 -6.85 -22.24
N VAL A 318 -3.41 -6.87 -21.21
CA VAL A 318 -2.35 -7.86 -21.02
C VAL A 318 -2.84 -8.90 -20.02
N ILE A 319 -3.04 -10.13 -20.49
CA ILE A 319 -3.70 -11.20 -19.74
C ILE A 319 -2.71 -12.29 -19.38
N VAL A 320 -2.77 -12.72 -18.12
CA VAL A 320 -2.23 -14.02 -17.68
C VAL A 320 -3.38 -15.02 -17.76
N PRO A 321 -3.33 -15.98 -18.69
CA PRO A 321 -4.41 -16.94 -18.84
C PRO A 321 -4.41 -17.96 -17.70
N THR A 322 -5.59 -18.46 -17.33
CA THR A 322 -5.73 -19.59 -16.40
C THR A 322 -5.20 -20.88 -17.02
N ASP A 323 -5.40 -21.06 -18.33
CA ASP A 323 -4.88 -22.16 -19.14
C ASP A 323 -4.23 -21.59 -20.42
N PRO A 324 -2.92 -21.80 -20.65
CA PRO A 324 -2.24 -21.34 -21.86
C PRO A 324 -2.83 -21.85 -23.17
N ASP A 325 -3.57 -22.96 -23.14
CA ASP A 325 -4.19 -23.58 -24.33
C ASP A 325 -5.65 -23.14 -24.55
N ASP A 326 -6.28 -22.45 -23.59
CA ASP A 326 -7.64 -21.89 -23.69
C ASP A 326 -7.65 -20.37 -23.44
N LEU A 327 -7.25 -19.63 -24.48
CA LEU A 327 -7.13 -18.18 -24.41
C LEU A 327 -8.49 -17.48 -24.68
N PRO A 328 -8.85 -16.44 -23.90
CA PRO A 328 -10.06 -15.68 -24.16
C PRO A 328 -9.93 -14.88 -25.48
N PRO A 329 -10.91 -14.99 -26.40
CA PRO A 329 -10.89 -14.21 -27.63
C PRO A 329 -11.16 -12.74 -27.31
N LEU A 330 -10.52 -11.83 -28.06
CA LEU A 330 -10.66 -10.38 -27.86
C LEU A 330 -12.12 -9.92 -27.80
N GLU A 331 -12.99 -10.45 -28.67
CA GLU A 331 -14.39 -10.01 -28.69
C GLU A 331 -15.15 -10.39 -27.41
N ALA A 332 -14.87 -11.56 -26.81
CA ALA A 332 -15.48 -11.94 -25.53
C ALA A 332 -15.07 -10.96 -24.41
N LEU A 333 -13.79 -10.55 -24.39
CA LEU A 333 -13.29 -9.56 -23.45
C LEU A 333 -13.94 -8.19 -23.67
N ARG A 334 -14.17 -7.80 -24.92
CA ARG A 334 -14.85 -6.54 -25.25
C ARG A 334 -16.31 -6.56 -24.81
N ASP A 335 -17.00 -7.69 -24.99
CA ASP A 335 -18.40 -7.85 -24.60
C ASP A 335 -18.58 -7.77 -23.07
N LEU A 336 -17.66 -8.34 -22.30
CA LEU A 336 -17.62 -8.18 -20.84
C LEU A 336 -17.52 -6.71 -20.43
N VAL A 337 -16.64 -5.96 -21.08
CA VAL A 337 -16.47 -4.53 -20.76
C VAL A 337 -17.69 -3.72 -21.19
N ARG A 338 -18.24 -3.96 -22.38
CA ARG A 338 -19.41 -3.24 -22.92
C ARG A 338 -20.69 -3.49 -22.15
N ALA A 339 -20.78 -4.59 -21.39
CA ALA A 339 -21.93 -4.87 -20.55
C ALA A 339 -22.11 -3.82 -19.43
N GLU A 340 -21.01 -3.26 -18.94
CA GLU A 340 -20.99 -2.41 -17.73
C GLU A 340 -20.35 -1.03 -17.95
N LEU A 341 -19.48 -0.89 -18.96
CA LEU A 341 -18.75 0.34 -19.28
C LEU A 341 -19.03 0.80 -20.71
N PRO A 342 -18.83 2.10 -21.02
CA PRO A 342 -18.93 2.59 -22.38
C PRO A 342 -18.02 1.84 -23.37
N ALA A 343 -18.44 1.76 -24.63
CA ALA A 343 -17.78 0.95 -25.65
C ALA A 343 -16.30 1.33 -25.92
N TRP A 344 -15.92 2.58 -25.65
CA TRP A 344 -14.54 3.06 -25.79
C TRP A 344 -13.60 2.55 -24.70
N CYS A 345 -14.12 2.03 -23.58
CA CYS A 345 -13.32 1.37 -22.54
C CYS A 345 -12.90 -0.06 -22.91
N ALA A 346 -13.58 -0.67 -23.90
CA ALA A 346 -13.31 -2.04 -24.29
C ALA A 346 -11.93 -2.16 -24.96
N PRO A 347 -11.14 -3.20 -24.64
CA PRO A 347 -9.81 -3.36 -25.20
C PRO A 347 -9.87 -3.46 -26.73
N GLY A 348 -9.02 -2.67 -27.39
CA GLY A 348 -8.81 -2.77 -28.84
C GLY A 348 -7.82 -3.87 -29.21
N ALA A 349 -7.00 -4.33 -28.25
CA ALA A 349 -6.01 -5.39 -28.43
C ALA A 349 -5.87 -6.22 -27.15
N VAL A 350 -5.42 -7.46 -27.31
CA VAL A 350 -5.07 -8.36 -26.21
C VAL A 350 -3.66 -8.91 -26.42
N GLU A 351 -2.85 -8.87 -25.36
CA GLU A 351 -1.52 -9.47 -25.27
C GLU A 351 -1.55 -10.55 -24.18
N PHE A 352 -0.80 -11.63 -24.35
CA PHE A 352 -0.72 -12.70 -23.35
C PHE A 352 0.67 -12.76 -22.72
N ALA A 353 0.72 -12.88 -21.40
CA ALA A 353 1.95 -12.93 -20.63
C ALA A 353 1.93 -14.10 -19.63
N PRO A 354 3.09 -14.70 -19.32
CA PRO A 354 3.17 -15.76 -18.31
C PRO A 354 2.97 -15.24 -16.88
N SER A 355 3.21 -13.95 -16.64
CA SER A 355 3.04 -13.30 -15.34
C SER A 355 3.05 -11.77 -15.49
N LEU A 356 2.43 -11.04 -14.56
CA LEU A 356 2.50 -9.57 -14.50
C LEU A 356 3.57 -9.09 -13.51
N PRO A 357 4.30 -7.99 -13.81
CA PRO A 357 5.29 -7.45 -12.90
C PRO A 357 4.62 -6.85 -11.65
N ARG A 358 5.08 -7.24 -10.46
CA ARG A 358 4.51 -6.80 -9.17
C ARG A 358 5.57 -6.32 -8.19
N THR A 359 5.18 -5.45 -7.26
CA THR A 359 5.99 -5.08 -6.08
C THR A 359 6.01 -6.24 -5.07
N PRO A 360 6.89 -6.20 -4.04
CA PRO A 360 6.86 -7.18 -2.94
C PRO A 360 5.53 -7.23 -2.17
N LEU A 361 4.72 -6.16 -2.23
CA LEU A 361 3.36 -6.12 -1.68
C LEU A 361 2.29 -6.64 -2.65
N GLY A 362 2.68 -7.15 -3.82
CA GLY A 362 1.78 -7.65 -4.84
C GLY A 362 1.12 -6.56 -5.69
N LYS A 363 1.50 -5.28 -5.55
CA LYS A 363 0.95 -4.19 -6.39
C LYS A 363 1.48 -4.30 -7.81
N LEU A 364 0.62 -4.16 -8.81
CA LEU A 364 0.99 -4.17 -10.23
C LEU A 364 1.97 -3.03 -10.55
N ARG A 365 3.01 -3.32 -11.35
CA ARG A 365 3.95 -2.33 -11.87
C ARG A 365 3.66 -2.04 -13.34
N ARG A 366 2.59 -1.28 -13.59
CA ARG A 366 2.06 -1.00 -14.93
C ARG A 366 3.06 -0.38 -15.92
N ARG A 367 4.04 0.38 -15.43
CA ARG A 367 5.13 0.97 -16.26
C ARG A 367 6.13 -0.05 -16.80
N GLU A 368 6.17 -1.25 -16.23
CA GLU A 368 7.04 -2.35 -16.68
C GLU A 368 6.31 -3.28 -17.68
N ILE A 369 5.08 -2.93 -18.05
CA ILE A 369 4.23 -3.64 -19.04
C ILE A 369 4.20 -2.81 -20.30
#